data_AF-A0A0E0FSS8-F1
#
_entry.id   AF-A0A0E0FSS8-F1
#
_cell.length_a   1.000
_cell.length_b   1.000
_cell.length_c   1.000
_cell.angle_alpha   90.00
_cell.angle_beta   90.00
_cell.angle_gamma   90.00
#
_symmetry.space_group_name_H-M   'P 1'
#
loop_
_entity.id
_entity.type
_entity.pdbx_description
1 polymer ?
#
loop_
_entity_poly.entity_id
_entity_poly.type
_entity_poly.pdbx_seq_one_letter_code
_entity_poly.pdbx_strand_id
1 'polypeptide(L)'
;MQQSSPTEAVGGDLGVLACRLASRVVVRFAGPEAGRFLRSLLTNDLPSSSSSQQRYAPTPNAPARAPPPAYAAMLTPQGRFLYDLFLYHPAPPSQLLDRGEAQGQPG
;
A
#
# COMPACT_ATOMS: atom_id res chain seq x y z
N MET A 1 -13.22 53.59 -9.10
CA MET A 1 -13.29 52.12 -9.06
C MET A 1 -11.90 51.60 -8.81
N GLN A 2 -11.57 51.25 -7.56
CA GLN A 2 -10.30 50.59 -7.23
C GLN A 2 -10.59 49.09 -7.18
N GLN A 3 -10.00 48.33 -8.10
CA GLN A 3 -10.09 46.87 -8.11
C GLN A 3 -9.04 46.36 -7.11
N SER A 4 -9.49 45.78 -6.00
CA SER A 4 -8.65 45.05 -5.06
C SER A 4 -8.34 43.68 -5.65
N SER A 5 -7.09 43.46 -6.03
CA SER A 5 -6.58 42.16 -6.45
C SER A 5 -6.72 41.14 -5.31
N PRO A 6 -7.17 39.90 -5.59
CA PRO A 6 -7.20 38.86 -4.57
C PRO A 6 -5.76 38.49 -4.20
N THR A 7 -5.46 38.53 -2.89
CA THR A 7 -4.26 37.96 -2.30
C THR A 7 -4.14 36.50 -2.73
N GLU A 8 -3.20 36.22 -3.62
CA GLU A 8 -2.79 34.85 -3.92
C GLU A 8 -2.38 34.20 -2.60
N ALA A 9 -3.16 33.20 -2.20
CA ALA A 9 -2.77 32.28 -1.15
C ALA A 9 -1.48 31.61 -1.64
N VAL A 10 -0.36 32.04 -1.06
CA VAL A 10 0.93 31.38 -1.20
C VAL A 10 0.74 29.95 -0.68
N GLY A 11 0.51 29.03 -1.61
CA GLY A 11 0.52 27.60 -1.36
C GLY A 11 1.94 27.18 -1.02
N GLY A 12 2.32 27.38 0.24
CA GLY A 12 3.57 26.86 0.77
C GLY A 12 3.59 25.34 0.59
N ASP A 13 4.75 24.82 0.20
CA ASP A 13 5.00 23.38 0.06
C ASP A 13 4.83 22.71 1.44
N LEU A 14 3.61 22.30 1.74
CA LEU A 14 3.28 21.44 2.86
C LEU A 14 3.96 20.11 2.50
N GLY A 15 5.08 19.80 3.15
CA GLY A 15 5.80 18.55 2.93
C GLY A 15 4.93 17.30 3.15
N VAL A 16 5.54 16.13 3.39
CA VAL A 16 4.75 14.88 3.49
C VAL A 16 3.75 14.93 4.65
N LEU A 17 2.47 15.00 4.31
CA LEU A 17 1.36 14.90 5.26
C LEU A 17 0.97 13.43 5.44
N ALA A 18 0.78 13.03 6.69
CA ALA A 18 0.31 11.69 7.04
C ALA A 18 -1.02 11.76 7.78
N CYS A 19 -1.96 10.88 7.43
CA CYS A 19 -3.23 10.76 8.11
C CYS A 19 -3.54 9.29 8.44
N ARG A 20 -4.20 9.06 9.57
CA ARG A 20 -4.64 7.72 9.97
C ARG A 20 -6.03 7.43 9.38
N LEU A 21 -6.11 6.40 8.54
CA LEU A 21 -7.37 5.93 7.96
C LEU A 21 -8.14 5.04 8.95
N ALA A 22 -8.83 5.65 9.92
CA ALA A 22 -9.48 4.92 11.03
C ALA A 22 -10.59 3.95 10.60
N SER A 23 -11.20 4.15 9.43
CA SER A 23 -12.26 3.29 8.87
C SER A 23 -11.73 2.12 8.03
N ARG A 24 -10.41 2.02 7.82
CA ARG A 24 -9.81 0.97 6.99
C ARG A 24 -9.06 -0.04 7.85
N VAL A 25 -9.13 -1.30 7.44
CA VAL A 25 -8.47 -2.43 8.11
C VAL A 25 -7.60 -3.18 7.12
N VAL A 26 -6.50 -3.74 7.62
CA VAL A 26 -5.60 -4.60 6.84
C VAL A 26 -5.88 -6.06 7.23
N VAL A 27 -6.15 -6.89 6.23
CA VAL A 27 -6.40 -8.33 6.41
C VAL A 27 -5.30 -9.10 5.68
N ARG A 28 -4.68 -10.07 6.37
CA ARG A 28 -3.64 -10.94 5.78
C ARG A 28 -4.26 -12.27 5.37
N PHE A 29 -4.20 -12.57 4.07
CA PHE A 29 -4.54 -13.89 3.53
C PHE A 29 -3.27 -14.72 3.43
N ALA A 30 -3.31 -15.97 3.92
CA ALA A 30 -2.17 -16.88 3.93
C ALA A 30 -2.61 -18.30 3.57
N GLY A 31 -1.66 -19.11 3.11
CA GLY A 31 -1.89 -20.48 2.65
C GLY A 31 -1.58 -20.64 1.16
N PRO A 32 -1.30 -21.88 0.71
CA PRO A 32 -0.87 -22.16 -0.66
C PRO A 32 -1.90 -21.71 -1.70
N GLU A 33 -3.19 -21.82 -1.38
CA GLU A 33 -4.29 -21.51 -2.29
C GLU A 33 -4.82 -20.07 -2.20
N ALA A 34 -4.29 -19.23 -1.30
CA ALA A 34 -4.83 -17.90 -1.05
C ALA A 34 -4.86 -17.03 -2.32
N GLY A 35 -3.81 -17.11 -3.16
CA GLY A 35 -3.76 -16.38 -4.41
C GLY A 35 -4.81 -16.84 -5.43
N ARG A 36 -5.07 -18.16 -5.52
CA ARG A 36 -6.11 -18.70 -6.39
C ARG A 36 -7.50 -18.30 -5.90
N PHE A 37 -7.74 -18.42 -4.60
CA PHE A 37 -8.99 -18.02 -3.97
C PHE A 37 -9.31 -16.54 -4.25
N LEU A 38 -8.36 -15.62 -3.99
CA LEU A 38 -8.59 -14.19 -4.21
C LEU A 38 -8.84 -13.87 -5.68
N ARG A 39 -8.16 -14.52 -6.63
CA ARG A 39 -8.44 -14.35 -8.07
C ARG A 39 -9.86 -14.74 -8.48
N SER A 40 -10.47 -15.73 -7.81
CA SER A 40 -11.85 -16.13 -8.11
C SER A 40 -12.90 -15.15 -7.57
N LEU A 41 -12.50 -14.24 -6.68
CA LEU A 41 -13.40 -13.36 -5.94
C LEU A 41 -13.30 -11.89 -6.36
N LEU A 42 -12.13 -11.49 -6.88
CA LEU A 42 -11.82 -10.10 -7.17
C LEU A 42 -11.96 -9.78 -8.67
N THR A 43 -12.26 -8.52 -8.97
CA THR A 43 -12.41 -8.03 -10.35
C THR A 43 -11.10 -8.00 -11.13
N ASN A 44 -9.98 -7.85 -10.44
CA ASN A 44 -8.67 -7.63 -11.03
C ASN A 44 -7.72 -8.77 -10.65
N ASP A 45 -6.77 -9.05 -11.54
CA ASP A 45 -5.66 -9.94 -11.23
C ASP A 45 -4.85 -9.42 -10.04
N LEU A 46 -4.35 -10.35 -9.23
CA LEU A 46 -3.45 -10.03 -8.15
C LEU A 46 -2.17 -9.41 -8.74
N PRO A 47 -1.58 -8.39 -8.09
CA PRO A 47 -0.29 -7.89 -8.51
C PRO A 47 0.68 -9.09 -8.56
N SER A 48 1.52 -9.16 -9.58
CA SER A 48 2.52 -10.22 -9.68
C SER A 48 3.64 -9.94 -8.68
N SER A 49 4.08 -10.97 -7.94
CA SER A 49 5.29 -10.86 -7.10
C SER A 49 6.57 -10.81 -7.94
N SER A 50 6.47 -11.02 -9.26
CA SER A 50 7.55 -10.70 -10.18
C SER A 50 7.74 -9.18 -10.12
N SER A 51 8.63 -8.77 -9.22
CA SER A 51 9.41 -7.57 -9.35
C SER A 51 9.70 -7.40 -10.83
N SER A 52 9.34 -6.24 -11.37
CA SER A 52 9.90 -5.77 -12.63
C SER A 52 11.37 -6.18 -12.62
N GLN A 53 11.75 -7.07 -13.55
CA GLN A 53 13.09 -7.60 -13.68
C GLN A 53 14.07 -6.47 -13.37
N GLN A 54 14.76 -6.59 -12.24
CA GLN A 54 15.74 -5.62 -11.83
C GLN A 54 16.85 -5.73 -12.88
N ARG A 55 16.78 -4.89 -13.93
CA ARG A 55 17.70 -4.90 -15.09
C ARG A 55 19.14 -4.55 -14.70
N TYR A 56 19.38 -4.30 -13.42
CA TYR A 56 20.66 -3.94 -12.84
C TYR A 56 20.86 -4.73 -11.55
N ALA A 57 22.09 -5.19 -11.33
CA ALA A 57 22.47 -5.86 -10.10
C ALA A 57 22.06 -5.03 -8.87
N PRO A 58 21.59 -5.66 -7.78
CA PRO A 58 21.19 -4.94 -6.58
C PRO A 58 22.37 -4.15 -6.03
N THR A 59 22.28 -2.82 -6.09
CA THR A 59 23.20 -1.97 -5.35
C THR A 59 22.81 -2.04 -3.87
N PRO A 60 23.78 -2.08 -2.94
CA PRO A 60 23.51 -2.19 -1.49
C PRO A 60 22.60 -1.08 -0.93
N ASN A 61 22.42 0.02 -1.68
CA ASN A 61 21.66 1.19 -1.27
C ASN A 61 20.26 1.26 -1.91
N ALA A 62 19.87 0.30 -2.74
CA ALA A 62 18.55 0.28 -3.35
C ALA A 62 17.55 -0.39 -2.38
N PRO A 63 16.56 0.34 -1.83
CA PRO A 63 15.52 -0.30 -1.05
C PRO A 63 14.81 -1.31 -1.95
N ALA A 64 14.63 -2.52 -1.45
CA ALA A 64 13.89 -3.55 -2.15
C ALA A 64 12.46 -3.04 -2.38
N ARG A 65 12.21 -2.56 -3.60
CA ARG A 65 10.96 -1.88 -3.95
C ARG A 65 9.87 -2.92 -4.05
N ALA A 66 8.99 -2.95 -3.05
CA ALA A 66 7.76 -3.72 -3.15
C ALA A 66 7.00 -3.29 -4.41
N PRO A 67 6.35 -4.23 -5.12
CA PRO A 67 5.49 -3.87 -6.25
C PRO A 67 4.41 -2.90 -5.79
N PRO A 68 3.96 -1.98 -6.68
CA PRO A 68 2.92 -1.01 -6.32
C PRO A 68 1.63 -1.74 -5.90
N PRO A 69 0.85 -1.17 -4.97
CA PRO A 69 -0.42 -1.75 -4.58
C PRO A 69 -1.40 -1.74 -5.76
N ALA A 70 -2.21 -2.80 -5.86
CA ALA A 70 -3.25 -2.90 -6.88
C ALA A 70 -4.62 -2.60 -6.26
N TYR A 71 -5.42 -1.77 -6.91
CA TYR A 71 -6.82 -1.61 -6.56
C TYR A 71 -7.61 -2.81 -7.10
N ALA A 72 -8.52 -3.34 -6.30
CA ALA A 72 -9.45 -4.37 -6.71
C ALA A 72 -10.80 -4.18 -6.02
N ALA A 73 -11.82 -4.83 -6.56
CA ALA A 73 -13.12 -4.90 -5.92
C ALA A 73 -13.57 -6.35 -5.76
N MET A 74 -14.36 -6.58 -4.72
CA MET A 74 -15.08 -7.83 -4.51
C MET A 74 -16.52 -7.64 -5.00
N LEU A 75 -17.01 -8.59 -5.81
CA LEU A 75 -18.35 -8.53 -6.36
C LEU A 75 -19.27 -9.60 -5.77
N THR A 76 -20.57 -9.33 -5.78
CA THR A 76 -21.58 -10.38 -5.67
C THR A 76 -21.59 -11.25 -6.92
N PRO A 77 -22.19 -12.46 -6.86
CA PRO A 77 -22.42 -13.27 -8.07
C PRO A 77 -23.24 -12.56 -9.15
N GLN A 78 -24.03 -11.54 -8.80
CA GLN A 78 -24.78 -10.70 -9.74
C GLN A 78 -23.95 -9.53 -10.32
N GLY A 79 -22.66 -9.46 -10.01
CA GLY A 79 -21.75 -8.41 -10.50
C GLY A 79 -21.87 -7.07 -9.78
N ARG A 80 -22.45 -7.04 -8.57
CA ARG A 80 -22.57 -5.80 -7.77
C ARG A 80 -21.37 -5.64 -6.84
N PHE A 81 -20.88 -4.42 -6.66
CA PHE A 81 -19.77 -4.14 -5.75
C PHE A 81 -20.16 -4.39 -4.29
N LEU A 82 -19.33 -5.17 -3.58
CA LEU A 82 -19.42 -5.36 -2.12
C LEU A 82 -18.37 -4.54 -1.40
N TYR A 83 -17.10 -4.66 -1.80
CA TYR A 83 -15.97 -4.00 -1.14
C TYR A 83 -14.94 -3.50 -2.15
N ASP A 84 -14.38 -2.32 -1.87
CA ASP A 84 -13.16 -1.81 -2.49
C ASP A 84 -11.95 -2.14 -1.63
N LEU A 85 -10.84 -2.55 -2.26
CA LEU A 85 -9.66 -2.96 -1.53
C LEU A 85 -8.37 -2.67 -2.29
N PHE A 86 -7.32 -2.39 -1.52
CA PHE A 86 -5.95 -2.27 -2.03
C PHE A 86 -5.18 -3.53 -1.65
N LEU A 87 -4.62 -4.19 -2.65
CA LEU A 87 -3.82 -5.39 -2.51
C LEU A 87 -2.35 -5.03 -2.38
N TYR A 88 -1.76 -5.48 -1.29
CA TYR A 88 -0.33 -5.36 -1.03
C TYR A 88 0.30 -6.75 -1.06
N HIS A 89 1.51 -6.84 -1.62
CA HIS A 89 2.32 -8.03 -1.43
C HIS A 89 2.90 -8.05 -0.02
N PRO A 90 2.85 -9.18 0.69
CA PRO A 90 3.54 -9.30 1.96
C PRO A 90 5.04 -9.05 1.74
N ALA A 91 5.62 -8.16 2.55
CA ALA A 91 7.05 -7.94 2.55
C ALA A 91 7.76 -9.27 2.89
N PRO A 92 8.86 -9.61 2.20
CA PRO A 92 9.64 -10.79 2.56
C PRO A 92 10.17 -10.65 4.00
N PRO A 93 10.40 -11.77 4.71
CA PRO A 93 10.83 -11.75 6.11
C PRO A 93 12.08 -10.91 6.36
N SER A 94 13.01 -10.85 5.39
CA SER A 94 14.23 -10.05 5.45
C SER A 94 14.00 -8.53 5.51
N GLN A 95 12.80 -8.07 5.16
CA GLN A 95 12.41 -6.66 5.18
C GLN A 95 11.49 -6.33 6.36
N LEU A 96 11.12 -7.33 7.17
CA LEU A 96 10.29 -7.14 8.34
C LEU A 96 11.20 -6.54 9.42
N LEU A 97 10.95 -5.29 9.79
CA LEU A 97 11.67 -4.68 10.91
C LEU A 97 11.34 -5.48 12.16
N ASP A 98 12.38 -5.92 12.88
CA ASP A 98 12.19 -6.54 14.19
C ASP A 98 11.31 -5.62 15.02
N ARG A 99 10.28 -6.20 15.64
CA ARG A 99 9.48 -5.46 16.61
C ARG A 99 10.43 -5.13 17.75
N GLY A 100 11.05 -3.96 17.68
CA GLY A 100 11.81 -3.39 18.77
C GLY A 100 10.85 -3.24 19.93
N GLU A 101 10.87 -4.20 20.84
CA GLU A 101 10.39 -3.97 22.18
C GLU A 101 11.25 -2.82 22.69
N ALA A 102 10.64 -1.65 22.87
CA ALA A 102 11.24 -0.58 23.64
C ALA A 102 11.30 -1.08 25.09
N GLN A 103 12.28 -1.93 25.39
CA GLN A 103 12.67 -2.26 26.76
C GLN A 103 13.21 -0.97 27.35
N GLY A 104 12.32 -0.25 28.04
CA GLY A 104 12.70 0.76 29.00
C GLY A 104 13.66 0.12 30.00
N GLN A 105 14.89 0.62 30.01
CA GLN A 105 15.95 0.22 30.93
C GLN A 105 15.64 0.87 32.28
N PRO A 106 15.30 0.11 33.35
CA PRO A 106 15.28 0.69 34.69
C PRO A 106 16.74 0.87 35.16
N GLY A 107 17.03 2.06 35.67
CA GLY A 107 18.33 2.42 36.25
C GLY A 107 18.57 1.80 37.62
#